data_AF-A0A2J0N7D6-F1
#
_entry.id   AF-A0A2J0N7D6-F1
#
_cell.length_a   1.000
_cell.length_b   1.000
_cell.length_c   1.000
_cell.angle_alpha   90.00
_cell.angle_beta   90.00
_cell.angle_gamma   90.00
#
_symmetry.space_group_name_H-M   'P 1'
#
loop_
_entity.id
_entity.type
_entity.pdbx_description
1 polymer ?
#
loop_
_entity_poly.entity_id
_entity_poly.type
_entity_poly.pdbx_seq_one_letter_code
_entity_poly.pdbx_strand_id
1 'polypeptide(L)' 'MQLHQIQPLNKRKSKRRVGRGGKRGTYCGRGMKGQRARTGAKVRPEIRDLIKKIPKIRGYRFKRKSRPKPKKNKVKT' A
#
# COMPACT_ATOMS: atom_id res chain seq x y z
N MET A 1 20.90 26.35 24.81
CA MET A 1 20.25 25.10 25.26
C MET A 1 21.32 24.09 25.61
N GLN A 2 21.24 23.46 26.78
CA GLN A 2 22.18 22.40 27.19
C GLN A 2 21.64 21.02 26.76
N LEU A 3 22.52 20.03 26.57
CA LEU A 3 22.12 18.70 26.05
C LEU A 3 21.05 18.00 26.90
N HIS A 4 21.12 18.13 28.22
CA HIS A 4 20.15 17.54 29.14
C HIS A 4 18.77 18.23 29.14
N GLN A 5 18.66 19.39 28.48
CA GLN A 5 17.41 20.15 28.36
C GLN A 5 16.64 19.79 27.07
N ILE A 6 17.25 19.02 26.15
CA ILE A 6 16.64 18.64 24.89
C ILE A 6 15.64 17.52 25.14
N GLN A 7 14.35 17.81 24.97
CA GLN A 7 13.27 16.82 25.03
C GLN A 7 12.44 16.86 23.75
N PRO A 8 11.94 15.71 23.26
CA PRO A 8 11.09 15.70 22.09
C PRO A 8 9.72 16.30 22.40
N LEU A 9 9.26 17.24 21.58
CA LEU A 9 7.92 17.84 21.69
C LEU A 9 6.80 16.78 21.59
N ASN A 10 6.99 15.79 20.71
CA ASN A 10 6.07 14.67 20.53
C ASN A 10 6.74 13.34 20.90
N LYS A 11 6.09 12.57 21.79
CA LYS A 11 6.60 11.24 22.19
C LYS A 11 6.56 10.27 21.01
N ARG A 12 7.71 9.65 20.72
CA ARG A 12 7.80 8.58 19.71
C ARG A 12 7.18 7.30 20.27
N LYS A 13 6.33 6.64 19.48
CA LYS A 13 5.79 5.31 19.84
C LYS A 13 6.91 4.27 19.75
N SER A 14 7.08 3.48 20.80
CA SER A 14 8.04 2.37 20.80
C SER A 14 7.58 1.24 19.86
N LYS A 15 8.53 0.59 19.20
CA LYS A 15 8.22 -0.57 18.35
C LYS A 15 7.84 -1.76 19.23
N ARG A 16 6.86 -2.54 18.78
CA ARG A 16 6.46 -3.78 19.44
C ARG A 16 7.55 -4.83 19.25
N ARG A 17 8.14 -5.32 20.35
CA ARG A 17 9.03 -6.48 20.34
C ARG A 17 8.20 -7.77 20.37
N VAL A 18 8.24 -8.54 19.30
CA VAL A 18 7.50 -9.80 19.17
C VAL A 18 8.39 -10.96 19.65
N GLY A 19 7.82 -12.03 20.21
CA GLY A 19 8.61 -13.17 20.71
C GLY A 19 9.29 -12.92 22.05
N ARG A 20 8.69 -12.07 22.90
CA ARG A 20 9.21 -11.70 24.24
C ARG A 20 8.11 -11.80 25.30
N GLY A 21 7.48 -12.97 25.40
CA GLY A 21 6.40 -13.24 26.36
C GLY A 21 5.04 -12.63 25.99
N GLY A 22 4.02 -12.91 26.83
CA GLY A 22 2.65 -12.40 26.69
C GLY A 22 1.92 -12.87 25.42
N LYS A 23 0.94 -12.06 24.96
CA LYS A 23 0.01 -12.37 23.86
C LYS A 23 0.68 -12.77 22.53
N ARG A 24 1.91 -12.33 22.27
CA ARG A 24 2.67 -12.66 21.04
C ARG A 24 4.05 -13.24 21.36
N GLY A 25 4.15 -13.96 22.48
CA GLY A 25 5.38 -14.62 22.92
C GLY A 25 5.68 -15.89 22.11
N THR A 26 4.83 -16.91 22.23
CA THR A 26 5.07 -18.24 21.67
C THR A 26 5.04 -18.26 20.14
N TYR A 27 3.91 -17.92 19.54
CA TYR A 27 3.71 -18.03 18.09
C TYR A 27 3.96 -16.73 17.34
N CYS A 28 4.42 -15.66 18.01
CA CYS A 28 4.61 -14.35 17.39
C CYS A 28 3.35 -13.78 16.67
N GLY A 29 2.16 -14.33 16.92
CA GLY A 29 0.93 -14.02 16.18
C GLY A 29 0.76 -14.73 14.83
N ARG A 30 1.59 -15.73 14.51
CA ARG A 30 1.56 -16.51 13.26
C ARG A 30 0.76 -17.82 13.35
N GLY A 31 0.40 -18.26 14.56
CA GLY A 31 -0.23 -19.56 14.80
C GLY A 31 0.79 -20.71 14.91
N MET A 32 0.29 -21.93 15.14
CA MET A 32 1.13 -23.09 15.46
C MET A 32 1.82 -23.69 14.23
N LYS A 33 1.07 -23.97 13.16
CA LYS A 33 1.52 -24.73 11.99
C LYS A 33 0.98 -24.10 10.70
N GLY A 34 1.36 -24.68 9.55
CA GLY A 34 0.96 -24.24 8.22
C GLY A 34 2.06 -23.49 7.49
N GLN A 35 1.89 -23.32 6.17
CA GLN A 35 2.90 -22.71 5.30
C GLN A 35 3.28 -21.30 5.81
N ARG A 36 2.29 -20.45 6.12
CA ARG A 36 2.48 -19.06 6.57
C ARG A 36 3.21 -18.91 7.92
N ALA A 37 3.24 -19.95 8.75
CA ALA A 37 3.94 -19.93 10.04
C ALA A 37 5.46 -20.20 9.88
N ARG A 38 5.89 -20.74 8.74
CA ARG A 38 7.30 -21.08 8.46
C ARG A 38 8.09 -19.89 7.94
N THR A 39 9.40 -19.90 8.17
CA THR A 39 10.31 -18.89 7.64
C THR A 39 10.30 -18.91 6.12
N GLY A 40 10.35 -17.73 5.49
CA GLY A 40 10.42 -17.61 4.03
C GLY A 40 9.12 -17.91 3.28
N ALA A 41 8.02 -18.19 3.98
CA ALA A 41 6.73 -18.46 3.37
C ALA A 41 6.13 -17.21 2.69
N LYS A 42 6.47 -17.02 1.42
CA LYS A 42 5.94 -15.98 0.54
C LYS A 42 4.98 -16.61 -0.47
N VAL A 43 3.71 -16.72 -0.09
CA VAL A 43 2.66 -17.18 -1.01
C VAL A 43 2.40 -16.07 -2.03
N ARG A 44 2.27 -16.45 -3.31
CA ARG A 44 1.93 -15.51 -4.39
C ARG A 44 0.55 -14.89 -4.13
N PRO A 45 0.40 -13.55 -4.15
CA PRO A 45 -0.89 -12.93 -3.98
C PRO A 45 -1.78 -13.16 -5.22
N GLU A 46 -3.05 -13.49 -4.98
CA GLU A 46 -4.07 -13.74 -6.02
C GLU A 46 -4.29 -12.54 -6.94
N ILE A 47 -4.12 -11.32 -6.40
CA ILE A 47 -4.19 -10.06 -7.15
C ILE A 47 -3.27 -10.07 -8.38
N ARG A 48 -2.16 -10.81 -8.34
CA ARG A 48 -1.22 -10.90 -9.47
C ARG A 48 -1.84 -11.56 -10.69
N ASP A 49 -2.84 -12.42 -10.51
CA ASP A 49 -3.55 -13.07 -11.62
C ASP A 49 -4.68 -12.19 -12.14
N LEU A 50 -5.33 -11.41 -11.27
CA LEU A 50 -6.27 -10.36 -11.67
C LEU A 50 -5.57 -9.28 -12.52
N ILE A 51 -4.42 -8.79 -12.08
CA ILE A 51 -3.63 -7.77 -12.80
C ILE A 51 -3.20 -8.29 -14.18
N LYS A 52 -2.81 -9.57 -14.28
CA LYS A 52 -2.40 -10.17 -15.55
C LYS A 52 -3.53 -10.25 -16.58
N LYS A 53 -4.79 -10.35 -16.14
CA LYS A 53 -5.96 -10.37 -17.03
C LYS A 53 -6.27 -8.98 -17.60
N ILE A 54 -5.96 -7.92 -16.85
CA ILE A 54 -6.28 -6.55 -17.25
C ILE A 54 -5.24 -6.08 -18.30
N PRO A 55 -5.69 -5.58 -19.46
CA PRO A 55 -4.76 -5.01 -20.44
C PRO A 55 -4.08 -3.77 -19.88
N LYS A 56 -2.82 -3.55 -20.25
CA LYS A 56 -2.07 -2.37 -19.83
C LYS A 56 -2.76 -1.09 -20.32
N ILE A 57 -2.87 -0.10 -19.44
CA ILE A 57 -3.40 1.22 -19.79
C ILE A 57 -2.43 1.90 -20.76
N ARG A 58 -2.95 2.71 -21.69
CA ARG A 58 -2.11 3.58 -22.55
C ARG A 58 -1.25 4.51 -21.68
N GLY A 59 -0.03 4.79 -22.13
CA GLY A 59 0.94 5.57 -21.36
C GLY A 59 0.47 6.99 -21.04
N TYR A 60 0.97 7.55 -19.93
CA TYR A 60 0.57 8.87 -19.42
C TYR A 60 0.79 10.00 -20.45
N ARG A 61 1.82 9.91 -21.29
CA ARG A 61 2.13 10.91 -22.34
C ARG A 61 1.38 10.68 -23.66
N PHE A 62 0.41 9.76 -23.70
CA PHE A 62 -0.34 9.48 -24.92
C PHE A 62 -1.18 10.70 -25.32
N LYS A 63 -0.85 11.32 -26.45
CA LYS A 63 -1.64 12.42 -27.04
C LYS A 63 -3.00 11.89 -27.50
N ARG A 64 -4.03 12.06 -26.68
CA ARG A 64 -5.41 11.75 -27.04
C ARG A 64 -5.83 12.72 -28.15
N LYS A 65 -6.21 12.20 -29.32
CA LYS A 65 -6.93 13.01 -30.31
C LYS A 65 -8.23 13.50 -29.64
N SER A 66 -8.35 14.79 -29.40
CA SER A 66 -9.58 15.38 -28.89
C SER A 66 -10.68 15.15 -29.93
N ARG A 67 -11.85 14.66 -29.50
CA ARG A 67 -13.02 14.68 -30.38
C ARG A 67 -13.33 16.15 -30.68
N PRO A 68 -13.58 16.53 -31.95
CA PRO A 68 -14.00 17.89 -32.25
C PRO A 68 -15.29 18.20 -31.46
N LYS A 69 -15.34 19.39 -30.85
CA LYS A 69 -16.54 19.82 -30.12
C LYS A 69 -17.70 19.98 -31.13
N PRO A 70 -18.93 19.54 -30.79
CA PRO A 70 -20.07 19.77 -31.66
C PRO A 70 -20.28 21.28 -31.83
N LYS A 71 -20.48 21.73 -33.08
CA LYS A 71 -20.77 23.15 -33.37
C LYS A 71 -22.11 23.49 -32.72
N LYS A 72 -22.12 24.48 -31.82
CA LYS A 72 -23.38 25.05 -31.31
C LYS A 72 -24.01 25.86 -32.44
N ASN A 73 -25.15 25.41 -32.96
CA ASN A 73 -25.93 26.22 -33.88
C ASN A 73 -26.40 27.46 -33.11
N LYS A 74 -25.93 28.64 -33.50
CA LYS A 74 -26.48 29.91 -33.00
C LYS A 74 -27.88 30.03 -33.58
N VAL A 75 -28.90 29.91 -32.74
CA VAL A 75 -30.25 30.31 -33.08
C VAL A 75 -30.17 31.81 -33.37
N LYS A 76 -30.43 32.20 -34.62
CA LYS A 76 -30.68 33.60 -34.99
C LYS A 76 -32.02 33.97 -34.39
N THR A 77 -32.01 34.75 -33.31
CA THR A 77 -33.12 35.63 -32.95
C THR A 77 -33.34 36.65 -34.06
#